data_AF-A0A2V8U875-F1
#
_entry.id   AF-A0A2V8U875-F1
#
_cell.length_a   1.000
_cell.length_b   1.000
_cell.length_c   1.000
_cell.angle_alpha   90.00
_cell.angle_beta   90.00
_cell.angle_gamma   90.00
#
_symmetry.space_group_name_H-M   'P 1'
#
loop_
_entity.id
_entity.type
_entity.pdbx_description
1 polymer ?
#
loop_
_entity_poly.entity_id
_entity_poly.type
_entity_poly.pdbx_seq_one_letter_code
_entity_poly.pdbx_strand_id
1 'polypeptide(L)'
;MEDYPVRAVVAWQFPETLSKLQVVVLRDPSGEQEARFDLLHGATLISLRYRGKELLFGHTAGASVAMFATRRGDEAELKGMTTYWSAFNPDQGGSSMGVPATTAGVACRGQSSMRAVAMMIDRGVNNSFRKEPLLGVWMGKISDNFPSGYSSPYAIETNASWVEHPGDAPRYYLKLDQTVVHIRPDSSGTLEWFLGGAAPWEFDSKATFPENCTEKTPCTTANAPALAIGRYEDRQRTMGVATVTPTGAWNTDRAFLEENAEYVVLLYGAVWAAPRHAFATVLSHRMAGISGFHFSWYVCAGRWEATKEFARAMPLERTGETVSVAAQPPRTPAERDAVRIGCQTTEFHMQPNQRDHAIVLKDPAGEQTALFDTTEGGALVSLKYRGAEHIWGYNGGGLIQMAFHNRKDAGP
;
A
#
# COMPACT_ATOMS: atom_id res chain seq x y z
N MET A 1 -14.10 16.69 1.54
CA MET A 1 -14.40 15.38 2.15
C MET A 1 -15.90 15.20 2.16
N GLU A 2 -16.39 13.97 2.03
CA GLU A 2 -17.80 13.63 2.13
C GLU A 2 -17.99 12.28 2.85
N ASP A 3 -19.18 12.05 3.40
CA ASP A 3 -19.59 10.73 3.85
C ASP A 3 -20.18 9.95 2.67
N TYR A 4 -19.42 8.98 2.15
CA TYR A 4 -19.84 8.14 1.03
C TYR A 4 -20.58 6.90 1.53
N PRO A 5 -21.80 6.62 1.05
CA PRO A 5 -22.56 5.45 1.47
C PRO A 5 -21.92 4.18 0.91
N VAL A 6 -21.73 3.19 1.78
CA VAL A 6 -21.25 1.86 1.42
C VAL A 6 -22.08 0.79 2.09
N ARG A 7 -21.92 -0.45 1.61
CA ARG A 7 -22.45 -1.64 2.26
C ARG A 7 -21.32 -2.64 2.45
N ALA A 8 -20.36 -2.32 3.30
CA ALA A 8 -19.13 -3.09 3.47
C ALA A 8 -19.19 -3.95 4.74
N VAL A 9 -18.75 -5.20 4.68
CA VAL A 9 -18.56 -6.04 5.87
C VAL A 9 -17.14 -5.81 6.38
N VAL A 10 -16.98 -5.36 7.63
CA VAL A 10 -15.67 -5.05 8.23
C VAL A 10 -14.85 -6.31 8.43
N ALA A 11 -15.49 -7.37 8.94
CA ALA A 11 -14.89 -8.70 9.10
C ALA A 11 -15.95 -9.77 8.88
N TRP A 12 -15.60 -10.88 8.23
CA TRP A 12 -16.54 -11.99 8.09
C TRP A 12 -16.87 -12.67 9.43
N GLN A 13 -15.98 -12.53 10.43
CA GLN A 13 -16.17 -13.07 11.78
C GLN A 13 -16.98 -12.16 12.70
N PHE A 14 -17.06 -10.86 12.36
CA PHE A 14 -17.82 -9.86 13.10
C PHE A 14 -18.68 -9.11 12.08
N PRO A 15 -19.97 -9.47 11.91
CA PRO A 15 -20.84 -8.92 10.89
C PRO A 15 -21.27 -7.47 11.20
N GLU A 16 -20.31 -6.62 11.53
CA GLU A 16 -20.47 -5.18 11.48
C GLU A 16 -20.42 -4.75 10.02
N THR A 17 -21.49 -4.09 9.61
CA THR A 17 -21.58 -3.47 8.29
C THR A 17 -21.31 -1.98 8.41
N LEU A 18 -20.30 -1.50 7.69
CA LEU A 18 -20.12 -0.06 7.49
C LEU A 18 -21.19 0.43 6.54
N SER A 19 -21.94 1.44 6.97
CA SER A 19 -22.95 2.11 6.16
C SER A 19 -22.41 3.33 5.42
N LYS A 20 -21.31 3.92 5.91
CA LYS A 20 -20.69 5.13 5.37
C LYS A 20 -19.19 5.13 5.63
N LEU A 21 -18.45 5.82 4.77
CA LEU A 21 -17.00 6.06 4.89
C LEU A 21 -16.71 7.54 4.65
N GLN A 22 -15.72 8.08 5.35
CA GLN A 22 -15.19 9.39 4.99
C GLN A 22 -14.27 9.25 3.78
N VAL A 23 -14.54 10.04 2.75
CA VAL A 23 -13.75 10.02 1.51
C VAL A 23 -13.21 11.39 1.13
N VAL A 24 -12.06 11.40 0.46
CA VAL A 24 -11.59 12.54 -0.33
C VAL A 24 -12.15 12.44 -1.73
N VAL A 25 -12.62 13.57 -2.27
CA VAL A 25 -13.22 13.63 -3.60
C VAL A 25 -12.32 14.46 -4.50
N LEU A 26 -11.87 13.88 -5.60
CA LEU A 26 -11.24 14.59 -6.69
C LEU A 26 -12.23 14.76 -7.85
N ARG A 27 -12.19 15.92 -8.48
CA ARG A 27 -12.99 16.25 -9.68
C ARG A 27 -12.03 16.57 -10.81
N ASP A 28 -12.26 16.01 -11.98
CA ASP A 28 -11.42 16.34 -13.13
C ASP A 28 -11.69 17.77 -13.61
N PRO A 29 -10.71 18.44 -14.25
CA PRO A 29 -10.88 19.82 -14.68
C PRO A 29 -12.02 20.06 -15.68
N SER A 30 -12.44 19.04 -16.44
CA SER A 30 -13.61 19.14 -17.34
C SER A 30 -14.95 18.92 -16.64
N GLY A 31 -14.96 18.48 -15.37
CA GLY A 31 -16.17 18.18 -14.62
C GLY A 31 -16.91 16.92 -15.09
N GLU A 32 -16.24 16.06 -15.86
CA GLU A 32 -16.80 14.81 -16.36
C GLU A 32 -16.66 13.66 -15.35
N GLN A 33 -15.68 13.72 -14.46
CA GLN A 33 -15.33 12.64 -13.55
C GLN A 33 -15.21 13.04 -12.08
N GLU A 34 -15.54 12.09 -11.22
CA GLU A 34 -15.38 12.19 -9.77
C GLU A 34 -14.72 10.92 -9.23
N ALA A 35 -13.55 11.06 -8.60
CA ALA A 35 -12.84 9.97 -7.94
C ALA A 35 -12.95 10.10 -6.41
N ARG A 36 -13.25 9.01 -5.71
CA ARG A 36 -13.41 8.97 -4.26
C ARG A 36 -12.38 8.05 -3.63
N PHE A 37 -11.67 8.57 -2.64
CA PHE A 37 -10.62 7.84 -1.93
C PHE A 37 -11.03 7.61 -0.47
N ASP A 38 -11.04 6.35 -0.07
CA ASP A 38 -11.49 5.90 1.24
C ASP A 38 -10.41 6.07 2.30
N LEU A 39 -10.67 6.94 3.27
CA LEU A 39 -9.74 7.25 4.34
C LEU A 39 -9.60 6.13 5.37
N LEU A 40 -10.55 5.19 5.44
CA LEU A 40 -10.48 4.07 6.37
C LEU A 40 -9.57 2.95 5.86
N HIS A 41 -9.56 2.70 4.55
CA HIS A 41 -8.84 1.59 3.92
C HIS A 41 -7.68 2.09 3.05
N GLY A 42 -6.63 2.59 3.73
CA GLY A 42 -5.35 2.97 3.13
C GLY A 42 -5.41 4.04 2.03
N ALA A 43 -6.39 4.95 2.11
CA ALA A 43 -6.64 6.01 1.12
C ALA A 43 -6.79 5.46 -0.31
N THR A 44 -7.39 4.27 -0.47
CA THR A 44 -7.59 3.62 -1.77
C THR A 44 -8.75 4.22 -2.55
N LEU A 45 -8.69 4.13 -3.88
CA LEU A 45 -9.80 4.54 -4.73
C LEU A 45 -10.96 3.57 -4.50
N ILE A 46 -12.08 4.05 -3.99
CA ILE A 46 -13.28 3.23 -3.75
C ILE A 46 -14.34 3.40 -4.84
N SER A 47 -14.36 4.56 -5.50
CA SER A 47 -15.35 4.91 -6.52
C SER A 47 -14.75 5.82 -7.60
N LEU A 48 -15.11 5.57 -8.86
CA LEU A 48 -14.89 6.48 -9.99
C LEU A 48 -16.19 6.63 -10.77
N ARG A 49 -16.68 7.86 -10.85
CA ARG A 49 -17.82 8.22 -11.69
C ARG A 49 -17.37 8.94 -12.94
N TYR A 50 -18.05 8.66 -14.05
CA TYR A 50 -17.93 9.39 -15.30
C TYR A 50 -19.32 9.75 -15.80
N ARG A 51 -19.58 11.04 -16.03
CA ARG A 51 -20.88 11.59 -16.44
C ARG A 51 -22.04 11.12 -15.56
N GLY A 52 -21.79 11.05 -14.24
CA GLY A 52 -22.74 10.62 -13.23
C GLY A 52 -22.93 9.11 -13.08
N LYS A 53 -22.36 8.29 -13.97
CA LYS A 53 -22.40 6.82 -13.89
C LYS A 53 -21.20 6.31 -13.10
N GLU A 54 -21.45 5.42 -12.14
CA GLU A 54 -20.39 4.70 -11.41
C GLU A 54 -19.76 3.65 -12.34
N LEU A 55 -18.45 3.77 -12.58
CA LEU A 55 -17.72 2.84 -13.46
C LEU A 55 -16.75 1.93 -12.72
N LEU A 56 -16.38 2.31 -11.50
CA LEU A 56 -15.55 1.54 -10.59
C LEU A 56 -16.16 1.66 -9.20
N PHE A 57 -16.33 0.52 -8.53
CA PHE A 57 -16.90 0.48 -7.19
C PHE A 57 -16.34 -0.71 -6.42
N GLY A 58 -15.79 -0.43 -5.24
CA GLY A 58 -15.42 -1.44 -4.26
C GLY A 58 -16.22 -1.27 -2.98
N HIS A 59 -16.57 -2.37 -2.31
CA HIS A 59 -17.08 -2.25 -0.94
C HIS A 59 -15.94 -2.03 0.08
N THR A 60 -14.68 -2.30 -0.27
CA THR A 60 -13.50 -1.97 0.55
C THR A 60 -12.52 -1.12 -0.25
N ALA A 61 -12.02 -1.65 -1.38
CA ALA A 61 -11.26 -0.89 -2.37
C ALA A 61 -11.79 -1.20 -3.77
N GLY A 62 -11.89 -0.16 -4.59
CA GLY A 62 -12.26 -0.24 -6.01
C GLY A 62 -11.04 -0.30 -6.93
N ALA A 63 -9.95 0.37 -6.58
CA ALA A 63 -8.61 0.12 -7.12
C ALA A 63 -7.55 0.26 -6.03
N SER A 64 -6.60 -0.68 -6.00
CA SER A 64 -5.58 -0.78 -4.96
C SER A 64 -4.35 -1.54 -5.44
N VAL A 65 -3.25 -1.37 -4.70
CA VAL A 65 -2.06 -2.21 -4.82
C VAL A 65 -2.12 -3.33 -3.78
N ALA A 66 -1.90 -4.56 -4.23
CA ALA A 66 -1.64 -5.70 -3.36
C ALA A 66 -0.35 -6.41 -3.80
N MET A 67 0.31 -7.08 -2.87
CA MET A 67 1.52 -7.85 -3.10
C MET A 67 1.29 -9.28 -2.63
N PHE A 68 1.85 -10.25 -3.33
CA PHE A 68 1.68 -11.66 -2.99
C PHE A 68 3.02 -12.39 -3.02
N ALA A 69 3.28 -13.16 -1.98
CA ALA A 69 4.33 -14.17 -1.96
C ALA A 69 3.70 -15.54 -1.74
N THR A 70 3.84 -16.42 -2.72
CA THR A 70 3.51 -17.84 -2.54
C THR A 70 4.56 -18.47 -1.63
N ARG A 71 4.20 -18.80 -0.39
CA ARG A 71 5.06 -19.58 0.51
C ARG A 71 4.56 -21.01 0.54
N ARG A 72 5.41 -21.97 0.17
CA ARG A 72 5.02 -23.37 -0.02
C ARG A 72 4.93 -24.17 1.29
N GLY A 73 5.22 -23.55 2.44
CA GLY A 73 5.18 -24.22 3.73
C GLY A 73 6.32 -25.20 3.94
N ASP A 74 7.36 -25.11 3.09
CA ASP A 74 8.63 -25.84 3.21
C ASP A 74 9.56 -25.19 4.23
N GLU A 75 9.30 -23.93 4.60
CA GLU A 75 9.99 -23.26 5.69
C GLU A 75 9.63 -23.90 7.04
N ALA A 76 10.62 -24.07 7.91
CA ALA A 76 10.44 -24.72 9.22
C ALA A 76 9.34 -24.06 10.07
N GLU A 77 9.15 -22.74 9.92
CA GLU A 77 8.15 -21.93 10.62
C GLU A 77 6.72 -22.14 10.10
N LEU A 78 6.58 -22.65 8.88
CA LEU A 78 5.29 -22.84 8.18
C LEU A 78 4.96 -24.31 7.91
N LYS A 79 5.76 -25.23 8.45
CA LYS A 79 5.62 -26.66 8.22
C LYS A 79 4.23 -27.14 8.67
N GLY A 80 3.47 -27.72 7.74
CA GLY A 80 2.12 -28.25 8.00
C GLY A 80 1.00 -27.21 7.86
N MET A 81 1.33 -25.94 7.57
CA MET A 81 0.33 -24.95 7.17
C MET A 81 -0.08 -25.16 5.71
N THR A 82 -1.34 -24.89 5.40
CA THR A 82 -1.81 -24.87 4.02
C THR A 82 -1.28 -23.63 3.30
N THR A 83 -1.22 -23.65 1.97
CA THR A 83 -0.86 -22.49 1.15
C THR A 83 -1.64 -21.23 1.52
N TYR A 84 -2.89 -21.38 2.00
CA TYR A 84 -3.71 -20.28 2.49
C TYR A 84 -3.12 -19.63 3.75
N TRP A 85 -2.80 -20.43 4.77
CA TRP A 85 -2.25 -19.93 6.03
C TRP A 85 -0.78 -19.55 5.94
N SER A 86 -0.07 -20.05 4.92
CA SER A 86 1.30 -19.66 4.63
C SER A 86 1.42 -18.50 3.65
N ALA A 87 0.34 -18.07 2.99
CA ALA A 87 0.41 -16.93 2.06
C ALA A 87 0.80 -15.65 2.78
N PHE A 88 1.60 -14.80 2.14
CA PHE A 88 1.90 -13.46 2.63
C PHE A 88 1.33 -12.46 1.62
N ASN A 89 0.40 -11.62 2.07
CA ASN A 89 -0.37 -10.75 1.20
C ASN A 89 -0.50 -9.31 1.75
N PRO A 90 0.55 -8.48 1.62
CA PRO A 90 0.43 -7.05 1.86
C PRO A 90 -0.58 -6.37 0.91
N ASP A 91 -1.54 -5.64 1.47
CA ASP A 91 -2.66 -5.05 0.73
C ASP A 91 -2.87 -3.59 1.19
N GLN A 92 -3.05 -2.67 0.23
CA GLN A 92 -3.31 -1.26 0.48
C GLN A 92 -4.76 -1.00 0.92
N GLY A 93 -5.73 -1.71 0.35
CA GLY A 93 -7.17 -1.46 0.50
C GLY A 93 -7.94 -2.53 1.24
N GLY A 94 -7.24 -3.57 1.68
CA GLY A 94 -7.79 -4.72 2.36
C GLY A 94 -7.99 -4.52 3.85
N SER A 95 -8.60 -5.54 4.44
CA SER A 95 -8.77 -5.71 5.88
C SER A 95 -8.36 -7.11 6.29
N SER A 96 -7.68 -7.23 7.42
CA SER A 96 -7.28 -8.51 8.01
C SER A 96 -8.01 -8.67 9.34
N MET A 97 -8.91 -9.65 9.46
CA MET A 97 -9.68 -9.92 10.69
C MET A 97 -10.41 -8.69 11.25
N GLY A 98 -10.89 -7.78 10.38
CA GLY A 98 -11.55 -6.53 10.76
C GLY A 98 -10.63 -5.33 10.95
N VAL A 99 -9.32 -5.52 10.80
CA VAL A 99 -8.32 -4.45 10.89
C VAL A 99 -7.99 -3.95 9.47
N PRO A 100 -8.35 -2.72 9.11
CA PRO A 100 -8.04 -2.17 7.79
C PRO A 100 -6.60 -1.67 7.68
N ALA A 101 -6.10 -1.56 6.45
CA ALA A 101 -4.89 -0.79 6.17
C ALA A 101 -5.06 0.67 6.64
N THR A 102 -4.09 1.17 7.40
CA THR A 102 -4.23 2.45 8.12
C THR A 102 -3.75 3.62 7.27
N THR A 103 -4.64 4.59 7.01
CA THR A 103 -4.26 5.89 6.45
C THR A 103 -3.63 6.75 7.54
N ALA A 104 -2.35 7.11 7.38
CA ALA A 104 -1.61 7.92 8.34
C ALA A 104 -1.82 9.43 8.13
N GLY A 105 -2.07 9.86 6.89
CA GLY A 105 -2.34 11.27 6.59
C GLY A 105 -2.70 11.49 5.14
N VAL A 106 -3.43 12.59 4.89
CA VAL A 106 -3.82 13.03 3.55
C VAL A 106 -3.65 14.54 3.41
N ALA A 107 -3.05 14.96 2.30
CA ALA A 107 -2.96 16.35 1.87
C ALA A 107 -3.64 16.53 0.51
N CYS A 108 -4.39 17.60 0.33
CA CYS A 108 -5.10 17.90 -0.92
C CYS A 108 -4.62 19.21 -1.51
N ARG A 109 -4.58 19.30 -2.85
CA ARG A 109 -4.41 20.56 -3.58
C ARG A 109 -5.70 20.85 -4.34
N GLY A 110 -6.61 21.58 -3.70
CA GLY A 110 -7.94 21.81 -4.24
C GLY A 110 -8.68 20.50 -4.48
N GLN A 111 -9.35 20.39 -5.63
CA GLN A 111 -10.10 19.20 -6.06
C GLN A 111 -9.36 18.38 -7.13
N SER A 112 -8.17 18.82 -7.56
CA SER A 112 -7.46 18.23 -8.70
C SER A 112 -6.47 17.13 -8.33
N SER A 113 -6.00 17.11 -7.08
CA SER A 113 -5.05 16.10 -6.62
C SER A 113 -5.09 15.88 -5.11
N MET A 114 -4.71 14.67 -4.69
CA MET A 114 -4.44 14.33 -3.30
C MET A 114 -3.13 13.57 -3.17
N ARG A 115 -2.54 13.64 -1.98
CA ARG A 115 -1.42 12.82 -1.55
C ARG A 115 -1.77 12.16 -0.24
N ALA A 116 -1.63 10.86 -0.15
CA ALA A 116 -1.93 10.07 1.04
C ALA A 116 -0.76 9.16 1.40
N VAL A 117 -0.58 8.91 2.69
CA VAL A 117 0.37 7.92 3.21
C VAL A 117 -0.42 6.89 4.00
N ALA A 118 -0.16 5.61 3.74
CA ALA A 118 -0.80 4.51 4.43
C ALA A 118 0.17 3.39 4.78
N MET A 119 -0.13 2.65 5.85
CA MET A 119 0.51 1.38 6.17
C MET A 119 -0.29 0.24 5.54
N MET A 120 0.37 -0.62 4.77
CA MET A 120 -0.27 -1.79 4.15
C MET A 120 -0.48 -2.89 5.19
N ILE A 121 -1.58 -3.64 5.04
CA ILE A 121 -1.96 -4.73 5.95
C ILE A 121 -1.66 -6.09 5.32
N ASP A 122 -1.18 -7.07 6.08
CA ASP A 122 -1.14 -8.47 5.67
C ASP A 122 -2.52 -9.11 5.81
N ARG A 123 -3.17 -9.29 4.67
CA ARG A 123 -4.49 -9.92 4.57
C ARG A 123 -4.45 -11.43 4.83
N GLY A 124 -3.28 -12.05 4.75
CA GLY A 124 -3.05 -13.48 4.96
C GLY A 124 -2.82 -13.89 6.43
N VAL A 125 -2.75 -12.92 7.37
CA VAL A 125 -2.52 -13.18 8.81
C VAL A 125 -1.16 -13.86 9.08
N ASN A 126 -0.20 -13.74 8.17
CA ASN A 126 1.06 -14.48 8.26
C ASN A 126 2.21 -13.65 8.87
N ASN A 127 2.11 -12.33 8.91
CA ASN A 127 3.20 -11.52 9.47
C ASN A 127 3.41 -11.77 10.98
N SER A 128 2.42 -12.32 11.70
CA SER A 128 2.57 -12.80 13.10
C SER A 128 3.56 -13.94 13.25
N PHE A 129 3.81 -14.73 12.20
CA PHE A 129 4.71 -15.88 12.25
C PHE A 129 6.13 -15.54 11.80
N ARG A 130 6.41 -14.28 11.43
CA ARG A 130 7.77 -13.84 11.12
C ARG A 130 8.58 -13.68 12.39
N LYS A 131 9.86 -14.04 12.29
CA LYS A 131 10.86 -13.92 13.36
C LYS A 131 11.00 -12.49 13.94
N GLU A 132 10.72 -11.46 13.14
CA GLU A 132 10.81 -10.03 13.51
C GLU A 132 9.50 -9.31 13.14
N PRO A 133 8.40 -9.48 13.91
CA PRO A 133 7.11 -8.88 13.59
C PRO A 133 7.16 -7.35 13.72
N LEU A 134 6.43 -6.64 12.85
CA LEU A 134 6.34 -5.19 12.94
C LEU A 134 5.39 -4.82 14.09
N LEU A 135 5.87 -4.05 15.07
CA LEU A 135 5.02 -3.58 16.16
C LEU A 135 4.00 -2.56 15.65
N GLY A 136 2.70 -2.83 15.85
CA GLY A 136 1.65 -1.85 15.62
C GLY A 136 1.63 -0.84 16.76
N VAL A 137 1.81 0.44 16.46
CA VAL A 137 1.69 1.53 17.43
C VAL A 137 0.45 2.34 17.09
N TRP A 138 -0.41 2.55 18.09
CA TRP A 138 -1.63 3.34 17.96
C TRP A 138 -1.77 4.29 19.14
N MET A 139 -2.01 5.58 18.86
CA MET A 139 -2.07 6.64 19.88
C MET A 139 -0.89 6.56 20.86
N GLY A 140 0.31 6.29 20.32
CA GLY A 140 1.53 6.24 21.09
C GLY A 140 1.83 4.95 21.85
N LYS A 141 0.85 4.05 21.90
CA LYS A 141 0.96 2.78 22.61
C LYS A 141 1.19 1.67 21.62
N ILE A 142 1.97 0.68 22.03
CA ILE A 142 1.96 -0.60 21.34
C ILE A 142 0.55 -1.15 21.49
N SER A 143 -0.09 -1.39 20.36
CA SER A 143 -1.50 -1.71 20.34
C SER A 143 -1.70 -3.15 20.77
N ASP A 144 -2.50 -3.34 21.81
CA ASP A 144 -2.98 -4.67 22.22
C ASP A 144 -4.05 -5.22 21.26
N ASN A 145 -4.67 -4.33 20.46
CA ASN A 145 -5.78 -4.65 19.54
C ASN A 145 -5.35 -4.71 18.06
N PHE A 146 -4.25 -4.06 17.70
CA PHE A 146 -3.61 -4.16 16.40
C PHE A 146 -2.45 -5.13 16.59
N PRO A 147 -2.69 -6.46 16.62
CA PRO A 147 -1.58 -7.35 16.84
C PRO A 147 -0.59 -7.09 15.72
N SER A 148 0.66 -6.93 16.12
CA SER A 148 1.85 -6.81 15.29
C SER A 148 1.96 -7.86 14.16
N GLY A 149 1.04 -8.83 14.13
CA GLY A 149 0.88 -9.81 13.08
C GLY A 149 0.07 -9.42 11.85
N TYR A 150 -0.71 -8.32 11.88
CA TYR A 150 -1.47 -7.89 10.69
C TYR A 150 -0.83 -6.73 9.94
N SER A 151 -0.03 -5.87 10.55
CA SER A 151 0.73 -4.86 9.79
C SER A 151 1.68 -5.56 8.84
N SER A 152 1.92 -5.02 7.64
CA SER A 152 3.04 -5.47 6.78
C SER A 152 4.24 -4.53 6.94
N PRO A 153 5.47 -4.92 6.55
CA PRO A 153 6.64 -4.03 6.55
C PRO A 153 6.64 -3.06 5.36
N TYR A 154 5.46 -2.74 4.81
CA TYR A 154 5.30 -1.88 3.66
C TYR A 154 4.42 -0.68 4.01
N ALA A 155 4.93 0.51 3.73
CA ALA A 155 4.16 1.74 3.67
C ALA A 155 3.98 2.12 2.21
N ILE A 156 2.91 2.85 1.89
CA ILE A 156 2.62 3.33 0.56
C ILE A 156 2.23 4.81 0.60
N GLU A 157 2.91 5.60 -0.22
CA GLU A 157 2.50 6.95 -0.59
C GLU A 157 1.71 6.88 -1.90
N THR A 158 0.54 7.51 -1.95
CA THR A 158 -0.27 7.66 -3.16
C THR A 158 -0.47 9.13 -3.47
N ASN A 159 0.05 9.57 -4.62
CA ASN A 159 -0.20 10.88 -5.21
C ASN A 159 -1.16 10.71 -6.39
N ALA A 160 -2.44 11.00 -6.17
CA ALA A 160 -3.48 10.92 -7.18
C ALA A 160 -3.70 12.28 -7.86
N SER A 161 -3.76 12.29 -9.18
CA SER A 161 -3.97 13.51 -9.98
C SER A 161 -4.61 13.20 -11.33
N TRP A 162 -5.14 14.22 -12.01
CA TRP A 162 -5.68 14.08 -13.37
C TRP A 162 -4.61 14.38 -14.42
N VAL A 163 -4.53 13.54 -15.45
CA VAL A 163 -3.66 13.73 -16.62
C VAL A 163 -4.48 13.84 -17.88
N GLU A 164 -4.09 14.73 -18.80
CA GLU A 164 -4.78 14.86 -20.08
C GLU A 164 -4.63 13.58 -20.91
N HIS A 165 -5.75 13.14 -21.45
CA HIS A 165 -5.84 12.06 -22.41
C HIS A 165 -6.03 12.68 -23.81
N PRO A 166 -5.23 12.28 -24.82
CA PRO A 166 -5.24 12.93 -26.13
C PRO A 166 -6.50 12.65 -26.97
N GLY A 167 -7.36 11.71 -26.56
CA GLY A 167 -8.60 11.40 -27.27
C GLY A 167 -9.80 12.24 -26.82
N ASP A 168 -10.92 12.06 -27.51
CA ASP A 168 -12.07 12.98 -27.41
C ASP A 168 -12.82 12.97 -26.06
N ALA A 169 -12.88 11.83 -25.37
CA ALA A 169 -13.58 11.69 -24.09
C ALA A 169 -13.22 10.39 -23.34
N PRO A 170 -13.11 10.42 -21.99
CA PRO A 170 -12.99 11.62 -21.18
C PRO A 170 -11.71 12.40 -21.49
N ARG A 171 -11.71 13.71 -21.21
CA ARG A 171 -10.52 14.55 -21.45
C ARG A 171 -9.36 14.21 -20.51
N TYR A 172 -9.65 13.62 -19.35
CA TYR A 172 -8.65 13.29 -18.35
C TYR A 172 -8.72 11.81 -17.95
N TYR A 173 -7.59 11.23 -17.58
CA TYR A 173 -7.53 9.98 -16.82
C TYR A 173 -6.97 10.23 -15.43
N LEU A 174 -7.33 9.36 -14.48
CA LEU A 174 -6.80 9.42 -13.13
C LEU A 174 -5.43 8.74 -13.11
N LYS A 175 -4.37 9.50 -12.83
CA LYS A 175 -3.03 8.99 -12.55
C LYS A 175 -2.91 8.68 -11.06
N LEU A 176 -2.49 7.46 -10.74
CA LEU A 176 -2.06 7.03 -9.42
C LEU A 176 -0.54 6.91 -9.44
N ASP A 177 0.12 7.88 -8.85
CA ASP A 177 1.58 7.95 -8.75
C ASP A 177 2.00 7.52 -7.34
N GLN A 178 2.65 6.36 -7.21
CA GLN A 178 2.80 5.67 -5.93
C GLN A 178 4.25 5.34 -5.62
N THR A 179 4.56 5.37 -4.32
CA THR A 179 5.83 4.89 -3.79
C THR A 179 5.55 3.91 -2.68
N VAL A 180 6.01 2.67 -2.82
CA VAL A 180 6.01 1.71 -1.72
C VAL A 180 7.38 1.70 -1.05
N VAL A 181 7.39 1.78 0.27
CA VAL A 181 8.60 1.74 1.08
C VAL A 181 8.63 0.43 1.86
N HIS A 182 9.70 -0.34 1.68
CA HIS A 182 10.00 -1.50 2.51
C HIS A 182 10.91 -1.08 3.66
N ILE A 183 10.51 -1.40 4.89
CA ILE A 183 11.21 -0.91 6.10
C ILE A 183 12.10 -1.96 6.76
N ARG A 184 12.22 -3.17 6.21
CA ARG A 184 13.11 -4.21 6.76
C ARG A 184 14.45 -4.25 6.05
N PRO A 185 15.54 -4.59 6.76
CA PRO A 185 16.88 -4.65 6.19
C PRO A 185 17.07 -5.82 5.21
N ASP A 186 16.31 -6.90 5.39
CA ASP A 186 16.36 -8.06 4.49
C ASP A 186 15.63 -7.77 3.17
N SER A 187 15.99 -8.49 2.11
CA SER A 187 15.23 -8.43 0.85
C SER A 187 13.80 -8.96 1.05
N SER A 188 12.83 -8.37 0.35
CA SER A 188 11.46 -8.91 0.31
C SER A 188 11.37 -10.29 -0.37
N GLY A 189 12.42 -10.67 -1.12
CA GLY A 189 12.29 -11.68 -2.17
C GLY A 189 11.48 -11.14 -3.35
N THR A 190 11.25 -11.99 -4.36
CA THR A 190 10.36 -11.64 -5.48
C THR A 190 8.91 -11.70 -5.00
N LEU A 191 8.18 -10.59 -5.21
CA LEU A 191 6.75 -10.49 -4.96
C LEU A 191 6.03 -10.36 -6.30
N GLU A 192 4.82 -10.90 -6.37
CA GLU A 192 3.87 -10.56 -7.43
C GLU A 192 3.03 -9.37 -6.98
N TRP A 193 2.99 -8.31 -7.78
CA TRP A 193 2.30 -7.07 -7.50
C TRP A 193 1.04 -7.00 -8.34
N PHE A 194 -0.09 -6.84 -7.67
CA PHE A 194 -1.41 -6.74 -8.26
C PHE A 194 -1.86 -5.29 -8.25
N LEU A 195 -1.92 -4.71 -9.44
CA LEU A 195 -2.46 -3.37 -9.67
C LEU A 195 -3.89 -3.56 -10.17
N GLY A 196 -4.80 -3.60 -9.20
CA GLY A 196 -6.16 -4.11 -9.38
C GLY A 196 -7.21 -3.03 -9.52
N GLY A 197 -8.30 -3.37 -10.19
CA GLY A 197 -9.55 -2.61 -10.29
C GLY A 197 -10.77 -3.51 -10.17
N ALA A 198 -11.90 -2.97 -9.74
CA ALA A 198 -13.19 -3.65 -9.65
C ALA A 198 -14.28 -2.84 -10.36
N ALA A 199 -14.90 -3.47 -11.37
CA ALA A 199 -16.00 -2.86 -12.12
C ALA A 199 -17.38 -3.29 -11.56
N PRO A 200 -18.45 -2.53 -11.84
CA PRO A 200 -19.82 -2.95 -11.59
C PRO A 200 -20.14 -4.33 -12.18
N TRP A 201 -21.11 -5.02 -11.58
CA TRP A 201 -21.49 -6.39 -11.96
C TRP A 201 -22.02 -6.46 -13.38
N GLU A 202 -22.69 -5.41 -13.85
CA GLU A 202 -23.21 -5.32 -15.21
C GLU A 202 -22.12 -5.14 -16.29
N PHE A 203 -20.83 -5.01 -15.92
CA PHE A 203 -19.72 -4.84 -16.86
C PHE A 203 -19.05 -6.20 -17.14
N ASP A 204 -19.69 -6.97 -18.02
CA ASP A 204 -19.26 -8.33 -18.41
C ASP A 204 -18.24 -8.37 -19.54
N SER A 205 -18.15 -7.31 -20.35
CA SER A 205 -17.24 -7.32 -21.51
C SER A 205 -15.83 -6.99 -21.10
N LYS A 206 -14.93 -7.97 -21.19
CA LYS A 206 -13.53 -7.84 -20.82
C LYS A 206 -12.70 -7.34 -21.99
N ALA A 207 -11.62 -6.62 -21.71
CA ALA A 207 -10.64 -6.23 -22.70
C ALA A 207 -9.23 -6.20 -22.10
N THR A 208 -8.23 -6.57 -22.90
CA THR A 208 -6.83 -6.70 -22.49
C THR A 208 -5.91 -6.24 -23.60
N PHE A 209 -4.77 -5.66 -23.26
CA PHE A 209 -3.71 -5.29 -24.19
C PHE A 209 -2.34 -5.32 -23.50
N PRO A 210 -1.30 -5.92 -24.11
CA PRO A 210 -1.38 -6.85 -25.23
C PRO A 210 -2.18 -8.11 -24.88
N GLU A 211 -2.94 -8.63 -25.84
CA GLU A 211 -3.86 -9.76 -25.65
C GLU A 211 -3.12 -11.09 -25.32
N ASN A 212 -1.82 -11.17 -25.62
CA ASN A 212 -1.00 -12.36 -25.42
C ASN A 212 -0.23 -12.38 -24.07
N CYS A 213 -0.29 -11.31 -23.27
CA CYS A 213 0.34 -11.24 -21.96
C CYS A 213 -0.50 -11.97 -20.90
N THR A 214 -0.40 -13.30 -20.86
CA THR A 214 -1.15 -14.16 -19.93
C THR A 214 -0.22 -14.76 -18.88
N GLU A 215 -0.76 -15.31 -17.79
CA GLU A 215 0.05 -15.98 -16.77
C GLU A 215 0.97 -17.08 -17.34
N LYS A 216 0.45 -17.82 -18.35
CA LYS A 216 1.17 -18.89 -19.06
C LYS A 216 2.22 -18.37 -20.02
N THR A 217 1.98 -17.19 -20.59
CA THR A 217 2.86 -16.53 -21.56
C THR A 217 3.11 -15.09 -21.12
N PRO A 218 3.84 -14.89 -20.00
CA PRO A 218 4.02 -13.57 -19.43
C PRO A 218 4.87 -12.70 -20.36
N CYS A 219 4.55 -11.42 -20.36
CA CYS A 219 5.34 -10.39 -20.99
C CYS A 219 6.47 -9.92 -20.09
N THR A 220 7.37 -9.13 -20.65
CA THR A 220 8.50 -8.49 -19.96
C THR A 220 8.47 -7.01 -20.27
N THR A 221 9.23 -6.22 -19.51
CA THR A 221 9.38 -4.79 -19.80
C THR A 221 9.91 -4.53 -21.22
N ALA A 222 10.67 -5.47 -21.77
CA ALA A 222 11.26 -5.33 -23.11
C ALA A 222 10.26 -5.52 -24.26
N ASN A 223 9.19 -6.30 -24.06
CA ASN A 223 8.23 -6.63 -25.13
C ASN A 223 6.84 -5.98 -24.94
N ALA A 224 6.54 -5.46 -23.75
CA ALA A 224 5.30 -4.78 -23.45
C ALA A 224 5.57 -3.50 -22.64
N PRO A 225 5.68 -2.32 -23.27
CA PRO A 225 5.91 -1.03 -22.60
C PRO A 225 4.84 -0.67 -21.57
N ALA A 226 3.62 -1.13 -21.79
CA ALA A 226 2.52 -1.03 -20.86
C ALA A 226 1.58 -2.22 -21.03
N LEU A 227 0.85 -2.55 -19.96
CA LEU A 227 -0.29 -3.45 -20.00
C LEU A 227 -1.57 -2.67 -19.68
N ALA A 228 -2.67 -3.08 -20.28
CA ALA A 228 -3.98 -2.53 -20.02
C ALA A 228 -5.01 -3.65 -19.89
N ILE A 229 -5.90 -3.52 -18.93
CA ILE A 229 -7.00 -4.47 -18.72
C ILE A 229 -8.21 -3.73 -18.18
N GLY A 230 -9.41 -4.12 -18.60
CA GLY A 230 -10.64 -3.48 -18.15
C GLY A 230 -11.90 -4.27 -18.42
N ARG A 231 -13.00 -3.69 -17.93
CA ARG A 231 -14.36 -4.23 -18.05
C ARG A 231 -15.34 -3.15 -18.49
N TYR A 232 -16.28 -3.56 -19.35
CA TYR A 232 -17.18 -2.69 -20.07
C TYR A 232 -18.60 -3.26 -20.06
N GLU A 233 -19.57 -2.36 -20.15
CA GLU A 233 -21.01 -2.66 -20.15
C GLU A 233 -21.44 -3.50 -21.37
N ASP A 234 -20.81 -3.26 -22.52
CA ASP A 234 -21.21 -3.85 -23.79
C ASP A 234 -20.02 -4.42 -24.57
N ARG A 235 -20.31 -5.23 -25.59
CA ARG A 235 -19.29 -5.82 -26.48
C ARG A 235 -18.58 -4.80 -27.37
N GLN A 236 -19.18 -3.64 -27.60
CA GLN A 236 -18.55 -2.53 -28.34
C GLN A 236 -17.53 -1.79 -27.47
N ARG A 237 -17.57 -2.01 -26.14
CA ARG A 237 -16.68 -1.46 -25.12
C ARG A 237 -16.64 0.07 -25.15
N THR A 238 -17.84 0.66 -25.26
CA THR A 238 -18.00 2.13 -25.36
C THR A 238 -17.99 2.83 -24.00
N MET A 239 -18.44 2.12 -22.95
CA MET A 239 -18.51 2.61 -21.58
C MET A 239 -17.96 1.54 -20.62
N GLY A 240 -16.93 1.88 -19.89
CA GLY A 240 -16.28 0.99 -18.94
C GLY A 240 -15.14 1.63 -18.19
N VAL A 241 -14.43 0.80 -17.43
CA VAL A 241 -13.21 1.19 -16.73
C VAL A 241 -12.09 0.22 -17.06
N ALA A 242 -10.89 0.74 -17.17
CA ALA A 242 -9.67 -0.04 -17.32
C ALA A 242 -8.55 0.52 -16.45
N THR A 243 -7.53 -0.28 -16.25
CA THR A 243 -6.25 0.16 -15.72
C THR A 243 -5.20 0.10 -16.82
N VAL A 244 -4.25 1.03 -16.79
CA VAL A 244 -3.06 1.03 -17.64
C VAL A 244 -1.83 1.11 -16.75
N THR A 245 -0.92 0.16 -16.94
CA THR A 245 0.30 0.01 -16.15
C THR A 245 1.53 0.04 -17.06
N PRO A 246 2.27 1.15 -17.10
CA PRO A 246 3.60 1.19 -17.70
C PRO A 246 4.55 0.23 -17.01
N THR A 247 5.36 -0.51 -17.77
CA THR A 247 6.32 -1.48 -17.24
C THR A 247 7.72 -0.91 -17.05
N GLY A 248 8.01 0.27 -17.61
CA GLY A 248 9.35 0.86 -17.66
C GLY A 248 10.04 0.96 -16.29
N ALA A 249 9.34 1.41 -15.25
CA ALA A 249 9.86 1.50 -13.88
C ALA A 249 10.09 0.14 -13.22
N TRP A 250 9.35 -0.89 -13.63
CA TRP A 250 9.33 -2.21 -12.98
C TRP A 250 10.55 -3.05 -13.32
N ASN A 251 11.08 -2.89 -14.54
CA ASN A 251 12.14 -3.75 -15.10
C ASN A 251 11.88 -5.24 -14.86
N THR A 252 10.61 -5.63 -14.99
CA THR A 252 10.10 -6.96 -14.69
C THR A 252 10.33 -7.92 -15.87
N ASP A 253 10.62 -9.17 -15.51
CA ASP A 253 10.71 -10.33 -16.40
C ASP A 253 9.40 -11.12 -16.49
N ARG A 254 8.39 -10.74 -15.70
CA ARG A 254 7.10 -11.41 -15.66
C ARG A 254 5.99 -10.40 -15.38
N ALA A 255 5.28 -10.02 -16.43
CA ALA A 255 4.08 -9.21 -16.39
C ALA A 255 2.93 -9.88 -17.14
N PHE A 256 1.75 -9.96 -16.54
CA PHE A 256 0.57 -10.55 -17.18
C PHE A 256 -0.72 -9.89 -16.72
N LEU A 257 -1.80 -10.19 -17.44
CA LEU A 257 -3.13 -9.67 -17.18
C LEU A 257 -4.00 -10.76 -16.55
N GLU A 258 -4.59 -10.45 -15.40
CA GLU A 258 -5.47 -11.35 -14.66
C GLU A 258 -6.91 -10.83 -14.75
N GLU A 259 -7.76 -11.56 -15.45
CA GLU A 259 -9.15 -11.16 -15.69
C GLU A 259 -10.03 -11.30 -14.46
N ASN A 260 -9.63 -12.13 -13.49
CA ASN A 260 -10.35 -12.36 -12.24
C ASN A 260 -9.37 -12.27 -11.07
N ALA A 261 -8.91 -11.06 -10.77
CA ALA A 261 -7.86 -10.80 -9.78
C ALA A 261 -8.40 -10.79 -8.33
N GLU A 262 -9.29 -11.72 -8.01
CA GLU A 262 -9.94 -11.76 -6.71
C GLU A 262 -9.03 -12.39 -5.66
N TYR A 263 -8.39 -11.51 -4.88
CA TYR A 263 -7.57 -11.96 -3.78
C TYR A 263 -8.43 -12.16 -2.52
N VAL A 264 -8.32 -13.40 -2.00
CA VAL A 264 -8.65 -13.91 -0.66
C VAL A 264 -9.79 -14.93 -0.53
N VAL A 265 -10.64 -15.14 -1.54
CA VAL A 265 -11.81 -16.05 -1.36
C VAL A 265 -11.80 -17.27 -2.30
N LEU A 266 -11.29 -17.15 -3.53
CA LEU A 266 -11.41 -18.21 -4.54
C LEU A 266 -10.30 -19.26 -4.55
N LEU A 267 -9.13 -19.00 -3.96
CA LEU A 267 -8.05 -19.97 -4.00
C LEU A 267 -8.36 -21.28 -3.22
N TYR A 268 -9.26 -21.27 -2.22
CA TYR A 268 -9.45 -22.45 -1.33
C TYR A 268 -10.85 -22.64 -0.69
N GLY A 269 -11.94 -22.22 -1.35
CA GLY A 269 -13.29 -22.73 -1.01
C GLY A 269 -14.09 -22.00 0.09
N ALA A 270 -13.73 -20.76 0.44
CA ALA A 270 -14.67 -19.88 1.14
C ALA A 270 -15.68 -19.35 0.10
N VAL A 271 -16.97 -19.63 0.23
CA VAL A 271 -17.99 -19.36 -0.82
C VAL A 271 -18.96 -18.24 -0.41
N TRP A 272 -18.48 -17.20 0.29
CA TRP A 272 -19.39 -16.29 0.99
C TRP A 272 -19.49 -14.86 0.43
N ALA A 273 -18.68 -14.50 -0.57
CA ALA A 273 -18.90 -13.31 -1.37
C ALA A 273 -18.76 -13.68 -2.84
N ALA A 274 -19.84 -13.52 -3.61
CA ALA A 274 -19.78 -13.69 -5.05
C ALA A 274 -18.68 -12.78 -5.64
N PRO A 275 -17.98 -13.26 -6.68
CA PRO A 275 -16.97 -12.50 -7.41
C PRO A 275 -17.38 -11.05 -7.67
N ARG A 276 -16.45 -10.09 -7.65
CA ARG A 276 -16.72 -8.68 -7.96
C ARG A 276 -15.90 -8.23 -9.15
N HIS A 277 -16.09 -8.84 -10.33
CA HIS A 277 -15.60 -8.34 -11.64
C HIS A 277 -14.21 -7.67 -11.54
N ALA A 278 -13.32 -8.29 -10.77
CA ALA A 278 -12.05 -7.70 -10.39
C ALA A 278 -11.02 -8.12 -11.42
N PHE A 279 -10.11 -7.22 -11.75
CA PHE A 279 -9.09 -7.45 -12.76
C PHE A 279 -7.81 -6.78 -12.31
N ALA A 280 -6.66 -7.29 -12.75
CA ALA A 280 -5.37 -6.71 -12.38
C ALA A 280 -4.34 -6.86 -13.49
N THR A 281 -3.40 -5.92 -13.49
CA THR A 281 -2.07 -6.19 -14.03
C THR A 281 -1.22 -6.81 -12.92
N VAL A 282 -0.54 -7.91 -13.22
CA VAL A 282 0.35 -8.61 -12.30
C VAL A 282 1.79 -8.44 -12.78
N LEU A 283 2.69 -7.97 -11.92
CA LEU A 283 4.11 -7.78 -12.24
C LEU A 283 5.02 -8.40 -11.16
N SER A 284 6.13 -9.00 -11.55
CA SER A 284 7.17 -9.43 -10.59
C SER A 284 8.09 -8.24 -10.25
N HIS A 285 8.29 -7.99 -8.95
CA HIS A 285 9.31 -7.05 -8.50
C HIS A 285 9.85 -7.43 -7.12
N ARG A 286 11.12 -7.10 -6.89
CA ARG A 286 11.82 -7.34 -5.62
C ARG A 286 12.24 -6.00 -5.00
N MET A 287 12.04 -5.83 -3.71
CA MET A 287 12.54 -4.68 -2.97
C MET A 287 13.78 -5.10 -2.17
N ALA A 288 14.90 -4.41 -2.40
CA ALA A 288 16.14 -4.70 -1.72
C ALA A 288 16.17 -3.97 -0.37
N GLY A 289 16.30 -4.70 0.73
CA GLY A 289 16.42 -4.15 2.08
C GLY A 289 15.48 -2.96 2.34
N ILE A 290 16.01 -1.93 3.02
CA ILE A 290 15.29 -0.68 3.25
C ILE A 290 15.35 0.16 1.97
N SER A 291 14.25 0.21 1.23
CA SER A 291 14.16 0.90 -0.05
C SER A 291 12.77 1.43 -0.35
N GLY A 292 12.72 2.47 -1.18
CA GLY A 292 11.50 2.93 -1.85
C GLY A 292 11.45 2.45 -3.29
N PHE A 293 10.29 1.99 -3.75
CA PHE A 293 10.00 1.69 -5.15
C PHE A 293 8.87 2.59 -5.65
N HIS A 294 9.18 3.39 -6.67
CA HIS A 294 8.28 4.37 -7.25
C HIS A 294 7.76 3.90 -8.62
N PHE A 295 6.44 4.05 -8.84
CA PHE A 295 5.79 3.71 -10.10
C PHE A 295 4.49 4.50 -10.28
N SER A 296 4.04 4.65 -11.51
CA SER A 296 2.72 5.20 -11.82
C SER A 296 1.86 4.19 -12.56
N TRP A 297 0.54 4.31 -12.41
CA TRP A 297 -0.46 3.60 -13.21
C TRP A 297 -1.71 4.47 -13.30
N TYR A 298 -2.63 4.10 -14.19
CA TYR A 298 -3.75 4.94 -14.57
C TYR A 298 -5.06 4.19 -14.47
N VAL A 299 -6.11 4.87 -14.03
CA VAL A 299 -7.50 4.41 -14.09
C VAL A 299 -8.20 5.19 -15.21
N CYS A 300 -8.60 4.47 -16.24
CA CYS A 300 -9.12 4.99 -17.50
C CYS A 300 -10.61 4.70 -17.61
N ALA A 301 -11.45 5.73 -17.48
CA ALA A 301 -12.88 5.65 -17.77
C ALA A 301 -13.17 5.83 -19.27
N GLY A 302 -14.27 5.29 -19.76
CA GLY A 302 -14.77 5.55 -21.12
C GLY A 302 -14.62 4.37 -22.06
N ARG A 303 -14.18 4.62 -23.30
CA ARG A 303 -14.10 3.60 -24.37
C ARG A 303 -12.77 2.83 -24.34
N TRP A 304 -12.82 1.54 -24.66
CA TRP A 304 -11.62 0.70 -24.67
C TRP A 304 -10.58 1.15 -25.69
N GLU A 305 -10.99 1.57 -26.90
CA GLU A 305 -10.01 1.93 -27.94
C GLU A 305 -9.12 3.09 -27.50
N ALA A 306 -9.70 4.10 -26.84
CA ALA A 306 -8.95 5.22 -26.27
C ALA A 306 -7.97 4.77 -25.17
N THR A 307 -8.38 3.83 -24.31
CA THR A 307 -7.48 3.23 -23.31
C THR A 307 -6.33 2.47 -23.97
N LYS A 308 -6.64 1.70 -25.02
CA LYS A 308 -5.66 0.91 -25.78
C LYS A 308 -4.64 1.81 -26.47
N GLU A 309 -5.09 2.89 -27.09
CA GLU A 309 -4.23 3.90 -27.70
C GLU A 309 -3.36 4.60 -26.65
N PHE A 310 -3.93 4.96 -25.51
CA PHE A 310 -3.19 5.55 -24.39
C PHE A 310 -2.10 4.60 -23.87
N ALA A 311 -2.41 3.31 -23.72
CA ALA A 311 -1.43 2.29 -23.32
C ALA A 311 -0.32 2.11 -24.36
N ARG A 312 -0.65 2.12 -25.67
CA ARG A 312 0.35 2.07 -26.76
C ARG A 312 1.28 3.27 -26.77
N ALA A 313 0.78 4.44 -26.40
CA ALA A 313 1.55 5.68 -26.37
C ALA A 313 2.44 5.82 -25.13
N MET A 314 2.35 4.90 -24.16
CA MET A 314 3.19 4.95 -22.97
C MET A 314 4.67 4.82 -23.33
N PRO A 315 5.52 5.72 -22.82
CA PRO A 315 6.94 5.67 -23.10
C PRO A 315 7.57 4.43 -22.45
N LEU A 316 8.59 3.88 -23.10
CA LEU A 316 9.49 2.85 -22.54
C LEU A 316 10.42 3.42 -21.44
N GLU A 317 10.18 4.63 -20.96
CA GLU A 317 11.08 5.32 -20.04
C GLU A 317 11.29 4.52 -18.75
N ARG A 318 12.57 4.24 -18.47
CA ARG A 318 13.04 3.51 -17.30
C ARG A 318 13.18 4.45 -16.11
N THR A 319 12.12 5.15 -15.73
CA THR A 319 12.14 6.03 -14.56
C THR A 319 11.61 5.29 -13.33
N GLY A 320 12.32 4.23 -12.95
CA GLY A 320 12.23 3.65 -11.61
C GLY A 320 13.39 4.15 -10.78
N GLU A 321 13.18 5.18 -9.95
CA GLU A 321 14.17 5.54 -8.93
C GLU A 321 13.97 4.62 -7.73
N THR A 322 14.89 3.67 -7.54
CA THR A 322 15.01 2.97 -6.27
C THR A 322 15.88 3.82 -5.35
N VAL A 323 15.26 4.46 -4.36
CA VAL A 323 16.04 5.12 -3.30
C VAL A 323 16.45 4.04 -2.32
N SER A 324 17.73 3.66 -2.36
CA SER A 324 18.33 2.71 -1.42
C SER A 324 18.92 3.47 -0.23
N VAL A 325 18.54 3.08 0.98
CA VAL A 325 19.23 3.54 2.20
C VAL A 325 20.47 2.68 2.39
N ALA A 326 21.59 3.28 2.82
CA ALA A 326 22.86 2.57 2.99
C ALA A 326 22.69 1.26 3.75
N ALA A 327 23.25 0.17 3.21
CA ALA A 327 23.19 -1.14 3.81
C ALA A 327 23.77 -1.10 5.24
N GLN A 328 23.08 -1.76 6.18
CA GLN A 328 23.63 -1.95 7.51
C GLN A 328 24.99 -2.68 7.41
N PRO A 329 25.97 -2.34 8.27
CA PRO A 329 27.23 -3.07 8.32
C PRO A 329 26.99 -4.56 8.58
N PRO A 330 27.85 -5.46 8.07
CA PRO A 330 27.69 -6.91 8.24
C PRO A 330 27.65 -7.27 9.73
N ARG A 331 26.62 -8.04 10.11
CA ARG A 331 26.40 -8.44 11.50
C ARG A 331 27.60 -9.21 12.06
N THR A 332 28.08 -8.82 13.24
CA THR A 332 29.18 -9.49 13.95
C THR A 332 28.70 -10.80 14.59
N PRO A 333 29.59 -11.77 14.89
CA PRO A 333 29.20 -13.05 15.47
C PRO A 333 28.41 -12.93 16.79
N ALA A 334 28.69 -11.91 17.61
CA ALA A 334 27.98 -11.66 18.86
C ALA A 334 26.51 -11.23 18.64
N GLU A 335 26.18 -10.61 17.50
CA GLU A 335 24.79 -10.27 17.14
C GLU A 335 23.96 -11.49 16.70
N ARG A 336 24.60 -12.64 16.42
CA ARG A 336 23.87 -13.89 16.12
C ARG A 336 23.26 -14.53 17.36
N ASP A 337 23.86 -14.27 18.52
CA ASP A 337 23.49 -14.85 19.83
C ASP A 337 22.71 -13.87 20.72
N ALA A 338 22.65 -12.57 20.35
CA ALA A 338 21.72 -11.63 20.96
C ALA A 338 20.30 -12.17 20.81
N VAL A 339 19.64 -12.42 21.93
CA VAL A 339 18.38 -13.15 21.99
C VAL A 339 17.37 -12.52 21.05
N ARG A 340 16.79 -13.38 20.21
CA ARG A 340 15.70 -13.15 19.26
C ARG A 340 14.39 -12.76 19.97
N ILE A 341 14.41 -11.65 20.70
CA ILE A 341 13.26 -11.09 21.40
C ILE A 341 12.75 -9.94 20.55
N GLY A 342 11.44 -9.86 20.31
CA GLY A 342 10.82 -8.66 19.74
C GLY A 342 11.29 -7.40 20.49
N CYS A 343 11.16 -6.22 19.86
CA CYS A 343 11.68 -4.98 20.44
C CYS A 343 11.37 -4.90 21.94
N GLN A 344 12.40 -4.85 22.79
CA GLN A 344 12.19 -4.71 24.22
C GLN A 344 11.49 -3.38 24.46
N THR A 345 10.42 -3.38 25.24
CA THR A 345 9.65 -2.17 25.51
C THR A 345 9.65 -1.88 26.99
N THR A 346 9.53 -0.60 27.32
CA THR A 346 9.44 -0.13 28.69
C THR A 346 8.45 1.02 28.75
N GLU A 347 7.96 1.30 29.94
CA GLU A 347 7.26 2.54 30.23
C GLU A 347 8.22 3.49 30.92
N PHE A 348 7.98 4.77 30.73
CA PHE A 348 8.70 5.82 31.43
C PHE A 348 7.76 7.00 31.67
N HIS A 349 8.16 7.88 32.59
CA HIS A 349 7.39 9.08 32.89
C HIS A 349 8.18 10.30 32.43
N MET A 350 7.76 10.92 31.33
CA MET A 350 8.34 12.19 30.89
C MET A 350 7.96 13.32 31.85
N GLN A 351 6.74 13.29 32.39
CA GLN A 351 6.24 14.21 33.41
C GLN A 351 5.57 13.42 34.55
N PRO A 352 5.43 13.99 35.77
CA PRO A 352 4.85 13.28 36.91
C PRO A 352 3.47 12.65 36.65
N ASN A 353 2.69 13.20 35.71
CA ASN A 353 1.35 12.73 35.36
C ASN A 353 1.23 12.16 33.93
N GLN A 354 2.36 11.99 33.22
CA GLN A 354 2.38 11.47 31.86
C GLN A 354 3.18 10.17 31.82
N ARG A 355 2.55 9.09 31.37
CA ARG A 355 3.13 7.76 31.21
C ARG A 355 3.21 7.44 29.72
N ASP A 356 4.42 7.32 29.23
CA ASP A 356 4.72 7.06 27.83
C ASP A 356 5.37 5.67 27.69
N HIS A 357 5.29 5.13 26.48
CA HIS A 357 5.92 3.85 26.11
C HIS A 357 7.15 4.10 25.26
N ALA A 358 8.20 3.31 25.46
CA ALA A 358 9.43 3.40 24.68
C ALA A 358 9.94 2.04 24.22
N ILE A 359 10.59 2.03 23.05
CA ILE A 359 11.44 0.94 22.61
C ILE A 359 12.83 1.11 23.23
N VAL A 360 13.35 0.03 23.81
CA VAL A 360 14.66 -0.05 24.44
C VAL A 360 15.65 -0.67 23.45
N LEU A 361 16.71 0.06 23.14
CA LEU A 361 17.85 -0.44 22.41
C LEU A 361 19.07 -0.50 23.33
N LYS A 362 19.67 -1.69 23.45
CA LYS A 362 20.93 -1.88 24.18
C LYS A 362 22.03 -2.21 23.20
N ASP A 363 23.22 -1.67 23.42
CA ASP A 363 24.36 -2.09 22.61
C ASP A 363 24.78 -3.52 22.96
N PRO A 364 25.48 -4.23 22.05
CA PRO A 364 25.91 -5.61 22.32
C PRO A 364 26.85 -5.77 23.52
N ALA A 365 27.57 -4.69 23.88
CA ALA A 365 28.45 -4.65 25.04
C ALA A 365 27.71 -4.42 26.38
N GLY A 366 26.43 -4.03 26.33
CA GLY A 366 25.63 -3.69 27.51
C GLY A 366 26.06 -2.39 28.20
N GLU A 367 26.89 -1.58 27.55
CA GLU A 367 27.35 -0.31 28.09
C GLU A 367 26.37 0.83 27.79
N GLN A 368 25.58 0.72 26.72
CA GLN A 368 24.66 1.76 26.28
C GLN A 368 23.21 1.30 26.32
N THR A 369 22.32 2.21 26.64
CA THR A 369 20.86 2.01 26.54
C THR A 369 20.20 3.26 26.00
N ALA A 370 19.52 3.13 24.86
CA ALA A 370 18.73 4.19 24.25
C ALA A 370 17.22 3.88 24.41
N LEU A 371 16.42 4.90 24.69
CA LEU A 371 14.96 4.82 24.73
C LEU A 371 14.36 5.68 23.62
N PHE A 372 13.53 5.05 22.78
CA PHE A 372 12.77 5.73 21.73
C PHE A 372 11.30 5.77 22.13
N ASP A 373 10.78 6.95 22.43
CA ASP A 373 9.41 7.17 22.87
C ASP A 373 8.43 6.97 21.72
N THR A 374 7.64 5.90 21.77
CA THR A 374 6.64 5.59 20.77
C THR A 374 5.41 6.49 20.88
N THR A 375 5.22 7.16 22.02
CA THR A 375 4.13 8.11 22.27
C THR A 375 4.34 9.42 21.54
N GLU A 376 5.57 9.91 21.52
CA GLU A 376 5.96 11.13 20.83
C GLU A 376 6.66 10.83 19.49
N GLY A 377 6.09 9.93 18.68
CA GLY A 377 6.50 9.70 17.29
C GLY A 377 7.83 8.95 17.08
N GLY A 378 8.34 8.27 18.09
CA GLY A 378 9.57 7.46 18.03
C GLY A 378 10.85 8.22 18.39
N ALA A 379 10.76 9.36 19.06
CA ALA A 379 11.92 10.21 19.33
C ALA A 379 12.86 9.64 20.41
N LEU A 380 14.17 9.93 20.31
CA LEU A 380 15.16 9.49 21.31
C LEU A 380 15.05 10.32 22.59
N VAL A 381 14.49 9.76 23.66
CA VAL A 381 14.22 10.47 24.92
C VAL A 381 15.24 10.22 26.02
N SER A 382 16.01 9.14 25.91
CA SER A 382 17.08 8.79 26.85
C SER A 382 18.22 8.09 26.12
N LEU A 383 19.45 8.42 26.50
CA LEU A 383 20.65 7.71 26.10
C LEU A 383 21.56 7.60 27.31
N LYS A 384 21.71 6.38 27.83
CA LYS A 384 22.59 6.07 28.94
C LYS A 384 23.87 5.43 28.45
N TYR A 385 25.00 5.83 29.03
CA TYR A 385 26.29 5.14 28.90
C TYR A 385 26.80 4.82 30.29
N ARG A 386 27.05 3.53 30.56
CA ARG A 386 27.46 2.99 31.86
C ARG A 386 26.60 3.50 33.03
N GLY A 387 25.29 3.61 32.77
CA GLY A 387 24.29 4.05 33.74
C GLY A 387 24.15 5.56 33.92
N ALA A 388 25.05 6.37 33.36
CA ALA A 388 24.92 7.83 33.34
C ALA A 388 24.04 8.28 32.17
N GLU A 389 23.12 9.22 32.42
CA GLU A 389 22.26 9.80 31.38
C GLU A 389 23.04 10.85 30.58
N HIS A 390 23.01 10.75 29.25
CA HIS A 390 23.69 11.68 28.34
C HIS A 390 22.73 12.49 27.48
N ILE A 391 21.47 12.05 27.35
CA ILE A 391 20.42 12.81 26.67
C ILE A 391 19.22 12.85 27.61
N TRP A 392 18.84 14.03 28.08
CA TRP A 392 17.63 14.21 28.89
C TRP A 392 16.53 14.87 28.05
N GLY A 393 15.53 14.09 27.65
CA GLY A 393 14.37 14.57 26.90
C GLY A 393 13.25 15.09 27.79
N TYR A 394 13.33 16.33 28.28
CA TYR A 394 12.11 17.11 28.54
C TYR A 394 11.70 17.73 27.20
N ASN A 395 10.47 17.47 26.73
CA ASN A 395 9.94 17.86 25.41
C ASN A 395 10.49 17.05 24.21
N GLY A 396 10.12 15.77 24.10
CA GLY A 396 10.30 15.00 22.86
C GLY A 396 11.73 14.57 22.52
N GLY A 397 12.73 14.85 23.38
CA GLY A 397 14.09 14.33 23.21
C GLY A 397 14.83 14.84 21.97
N GLY A 398 15.78 14.04 21.47
CA GLY A 398 16.52 14.31 20.23
C GLY A 398 15.59 14.23 19.02
N LEU A 399 14.96 15.36 18.67
CA LEU A 399 14.07 15.48 17.52
C LEU A 399 14.86 15.81 16.25
N ILE A 400 14.55 15.16 15.14
CA ILE A 400 14.78 15.75 13.82
C ILE A 400 13.69 16.79 13.63
N GLN A 401 13.95 18.03 14.04
CA GLN A 401 13.12 19.16 13.66
C GLN A 401 13.58 19.61 12.28
N MET A 402 12.73 19.40 11.26
CA MET A 402 12.93 20.09 9.97
C MET A 402 12.77 21.58 10.22
N ALA A 403 13.89 22.30 10.34
CA ALA A 403 13.87 23.75 10.45
C ALA A 403 13.45 24.33 9.09
N PHE A 404 12.17 24.67 8.94
CA PHE A 404 11.73 25.57 7.89
C PHE A 404 12.22 26.98 8.24
N HIS A 405 13.49 27.27 7.94
CA HIS A 405 13.98 28.64 7.91
C HIS A 405 13.33 29.35 6.72
N ASN A 406 12.09 29.81 6.89
CA ASN A 406 11.55 30.83 6.01
C ASN A 406 12.44 32.06 6.21
N ARG A 407 13.22 32.39 5.18
CA ARG A 407 13.99 33.62 5.12
C ARG A 407 13.03 34.78 5.40
N LYS A 408 13.27 35.55 6.46
CA LYS A 408 12.46 36.70 6.86
C LYS A 408 12.74 37.90 5.94
N ASP A 409 12.63 37.70 4.63
CA ASP A 409 12.84 38.74 3.62
C ASP A 409 11.52 39.02 2.90
N ALA A 410 10.51 39.49 3.66
CA ALA A 410 9.40 40.32 3.19
C ALA A 410 8.48 40.65 4.39
N GLY A 411 8.75 41.78 5.05
CA GLY A 411 7.68 42.55 5.68
C GLY A 411 6.83 43.28 4.62
N PRO A 412 5.69 43.88 5.00
CA PRO A 412 4.66 44.39 4.10
C PRO A 412 5.15 45.40 3.07
#